data_AF-A0A218QSC6-F1
#
_entry.id   AF-A0A218QSC6-F1
#
_cell.length_a   1.000
_cell.length_b   1.000
_cell.length_c   1.000
_cell.angle_alpha   90.00
_cell.angle_beta   90.00
_cell.angle_gamma   90.00
#
_symmetry.space_group_name_H-M   'P 1'
#
loop_
_entity.id
_entity.type
_entity.pdbx_description
1 polymer ?
#
loop_
_entity_poly.entity_id
_entity_poly.type
_entity_poly.pdbx_seq_one_letter_code
_entity_poly.pdbx_strand_id
1 'polypeptide(L)'
;MSGVKESFCIDDVRSFIIAYPSGELLDGELVFYPLPEEIFYIKNEKIKSEIIIPENLEDGNQLLKVLHKKEANEQRKGYYSTSLINLCQKQIRVKKFAGYSQHYGMYVLSTITGGYFTAQNFREWYGLDEDGWIKPGQIVTDQNNYSGSKCYWVYFCVTESGKEFVAGAEFIEINPWWKFW
;
A
#
# COMPACT_ATOMS: atom_id res chain seq x y z
N MET A 1 -19.51 5.75 -27.83
CA MET A 1 -20.25 4.88 -26.88
C MET A 1 -20.17 5.53 -25.51
N SER A 2 -21.24 6.22 -25.11
CA SER A 2 -21.35 6.88 -23.80
C SER A 2 -21.75 5.84 -22.76
N GLY A 3 -20.84 5.54 -21.82
CA GLY A 3 -21.16 4.69 -20.67
C GLY A 3 -22.22 5.38 -19.82
N VAL A 4 -23.35 4.71 -19.61
CA VAL A 4 -24.37 5.13 -18.65
C VAL A 4 -23.73 5.09 -17.27
N LYS A 5 -23.57 6.25 -16.63
CA LYS A 5 -23.35 6.31 -15.18
C LYS A 5 -24.71 6.07 -14.53
N GLU A 6 -24.98 4.85 -14.12
CA GLU A 6 -26.09 4.58 -13.22
C GLU A 6 -25.77 5.25 -11.88
N SER A 7 -26.53 6.29 -11.55
CA SER A 7 -26.56 6.86 -10.20
C SER A 7 -27.66 6.16 -9.42
N PHE A 8 -27.29 5.37 -8.43
CA PHE A 8 -28.24 4.83 -7.47
C PHE A 8 -28.52 5.89 -6.41
N CYS A 9 -29.78 6.28 -6.28
CA CYS A 9 -30.24 7.04 -5.12
C CYS A 9 -30.55 5.99 -4.04
N ILE A 10 -29.61 5.78 -3.12
CA ILE A 10 -29.82 4.85 -2.01
C ILE A 10 -30.30 5.70 -0.84
N ASP A 11 -31.62 5.82 -0.71
CA ASP A 11 -32.24 6.69 0.30
C ASP A 11 -32.12 6.15 1.74
N ASP A 12 -31.62 4.92 1.95
CA ASP A 12 -31.51 4.33 3.30
C ASP A 12 -30.53 3.15 3.37
N VAL A 13 -29.21 3.38 3.24
CA VAL A 13 -28.21 2.37 3.63
C VAL A 13 -28.19 2.29 5.16
N ARG A 14 -28.74 1.21 5.72
CA ARG A 14 -28.75 0.97 7.18
C ARG A 14 -27.62 0.08 7.67
N SER A 15 -26.96 -0.63 6.77
CA SER A 15 -25.82 -1.48 7.07
C SER A 15 -25.02 -1.73 5.80
N PHE A 16 -23.70 -1.80 5.93
CA PHE A 16 -22.83 -2.16 4.82
C PHE A 16 -21.55 -2.84 5.32
N ILE A 17 -20.92 -3.56 4.41
CA ILE A 17 -19.59 -4.15 4.56
C ILE A 17 -18.73 -3.65 3.40
N ILE A 18 -17.51 -3.22 3.72
CA ILE A 18 -16.45 -2.93 2.77
C ILE A 18 -15.39 -4.01 2.94
N ALA A 19 -15.15 -4.79 1.90
CA ALA A 19 -14.15 -5.85 1.90
C ALA A 19 -13.31 -5.81 0.62
N TYR A 20 -12.08 -6.33 0.72
CA TYR A 20 -11.25 -6.59 -0.45
C TYR A 20 -11.83 -7.75 -1.28
N PRO A 21 -11.45 -7.88 -2.56
CA PRO A 21 -11.79 -9.06 -3.38
C PRO A 21 -11.35 -10.39 -2.76
N SER A 22 -10.31 -10.35 -1.90
CA SER A 22 -9.85 -11.49 -1.10
C SER A 22 -10.84 -11.98 -0.05
N GLY A 23 -11.86 -11.17 0.30
CA GLY A 23 -12.79 -11.42 1.41
C GLY A 23 -12.41 -10.72 2.72
N GLU A 24 -11.24 -10.07 2.77
CA GLU A 24 -10.77 -9.35 3.96
C GLU A 24 -11.63 -8.12 4.25
N LEU A 25 -12.31 -8.13 5.41
CA LEU A 25 -13.14 -7.03 5.89
C LEU A 25 -12.28 -5.80 6.25
N LEU A 26 -12.49 -4.70 5.54
CA LEU A 26 -11.82 -3.42 5.74
C LEU A 26 -12.58 -2.52 6.72
N ASP A 27 -13.89 -2.39 6.52
CA ASP A 27 -14.77 -1.54 7.32
C ASP A 27 -16.23 -1.99 7.17
N GLY A 28 -17.13 -1.46 7.99
CA GLY A 28 -18.56 -1.70 7.87
C GLY A 28 -19.37 -1.01 8.94
N GLU A 29 -20.64 -0.73 8.64
CA GLU A 29 -21.58 -0.14 9.58
C GLU A 29 -22.70 -1.14 9.89
N LEU A 30 -23.00 -1.28 11.18
CA LEU A 30 -24.04 -2.19 11.69
C LEU A 30 -23.90 -3.61 11.13
N VAL A 31 -22.66 -4.11 11.10
CA VAL A 31 -22.28 -5.41 10.52
C VAL A 31 -23.07 -6.56 11.18
N PHE A 32 -23.70 -7.39 10.35
CA PHE A 32 -24.51 -8.52 10.78
C PHE A 32 -23.64 -9.76 11.09
N TYR A 33 -24.13 -10.61 11.99
CA TYR A 33 -23.53 -11.90 12.30
C TYR A 33 -24.53 -13.04 12.04
N PRO A 34 -24.11 -14.14 11.38
CA PRO A 34 -22.77 -14.39 10.85
C PRO A 34 -22.44 -13.51 9.63
N LEU A 35 -21.14 -13.27 9.41
CA LEU A 35 -20.67 -12.70 8.15
C LEU A 35 -20.97 -13.67 6.99
N PRO A 36 -21.10 -13.18 5.75
CA PRO A 36 -21.10 -14.05 4.56
C PRO A 36 -19.86 -14.95 4.57
N GLU A 37 -19.99 -16.17 4.03
CA GLU A 37 -18.97 -17.21 4.13
C GLU A 37 -17.61 -16.77 3.55
N GLU A 38 -17.64 -15.90 2.55
CA GLU A 38 -16.45 -15.38 1.87
C GLU A 38 -15.81 -14.19 2.60
N ILE A 39 -16.47 -13.61 3.61
CA ILE A 39 -16.00 -12.42 4.33
C ILE A 39 -15.41 -12.80 5.68
N PHE A 40 -14.18 -12.39 5.91
CA PHE A 40 -13.47 -12.65 7.16
C PHE A 40 -12.75 -11.41 7.67
N TYR A 41 -12.66 -11.31 9.00
CA TYR A 41 -11.87 -10.27 9.64
C TYR A 41 -10.40 -10.42 9.27
N ILE A 42 -9.75 -9.28 8.99
CA ILE A 42 -8.30 -9.25 8.82
C ILE A 42 -7.64 -9.80 10.08
N LYS A 43 -6.83 -10.84 9.90
CA LYS A 43 -6.14 -11.49 11.01
C LYS A 43 -5.07 -10.56 11.55
N ASN A 44 -5.20 -10.16 12.80
CA ASN A 44 -4.21 -9.31 13.47
C ASN A 44 -3.00 -10.16 13.87
N GLU A 45 -2.01 -10.24 13.00
CA GLU A 45 -0.74 -10.86 13.32
C GLU A 45 0.07 -9.83 14.12
N LYS A 46 0.08 -9.94 15.45
CA LYS A 46 1.00 -9.15 16.28
C LYS A 46 2.43 -9.63 16.00
N ILE A 47 3.02 -9.11 14.94
CA ILE A 47 4.44 -9.35 14.63
C ILE A 47 5.27 -8.54 15.63
N LYS A 48 6.32 -9.15 16.17
CA LYS A 48 7.31 -8.42 16.98
C LYS A 48 7.83 -7.28 16.13
N SER A 49 7.85 -6.06 16.68
CA SER A 49 8.23 -4.83 16.01
C SER A 49 9.52 -5.02 15.21
N GLU A 50 9.38 -5.19 13.89
CA GLU A 50 10.52 -5.21 12.99
C GLU A 50 10.92 -3.75 12.78
N ILE A 51 12.18 -3.42 13.07
CA ILE A 51 12.71 -2.07 12.96
C ILE A 51 13.42 -1.97 11.61
N ILE A 52 13.08 -0.95 10.83
CA ILE A 52 13.77 -0.65 9.57
C ILE A 52 14.73 0.52 9.78
N ILE A 53 15.94 0.33 9.25
CA ILE A 53 16.98 1.35 9.16
C ILE A 53 17.03 1.77 7.68
N PRO A 54 16.64 3.00 7.31
CA PRO A 54 16.53 3.43 5.91
C PRO A 54 17.80 3.21 5.08
N GLU A 55 18.97 3.35 5.69
CA GLU A 55 20.28 3.14 5.07
C GLU A 55 20.43 1.70 4.54
N ASN A 56 19.77 0.73 5.18
CA ASN A 56 19.78 -0.67 4.72
C ASN A 56 18.93 -0.90 3.45
N LEU A 57 18.19 0.11 2.98
CA LEU A 57 17.34 0.03 1.79
C LEU A 57 18.01 0.58 0.54
N GLU A 58 19.16 1.25 0.64
CA GLU A 58 19.81 1.94 -0.48
C GLU A 58 20.08 1.00 -1.66
N ASP A 59 20.67 -0.18 -1.40
CA ASP A 59 20.96 -1.18 -2.43
C ASP A 59 19.69 -1.70 -3.12
N GLY A 60 18.60 -1.89 -2.36
CA GLY A 60 17.33 -2.32 -2.92
C GLY A 60 16.64 -1.20 -3.72
N ASN A 61 16.78 0.05 -3.28
CA ASN A 61 16.26 1.23 -3.96
C ASN A 61 16.95 1.51 -5.31
N GLN A 62 18.16 0.97 -5.52
CA GLN A 62 18.81 0.97 -6.84
C GLN A 62 18.16 -0.03 -7.82
N LEU A 63 17.52 -1.08 -7.32
CA LEU A 63 16.84 -2.10 -8.14
C LEU A 63 15.36 -1.76 -8.38
N LEU A 64 14.70 -1.22 -7.36
CA LEU A 64 13.29 -0.87 -7.37
C LEU A 64 13.11 0.51 -6.74
N LYS A 65 12.73 1.49 -7.55
CA LYS A 65 12.46 2.84 -7.03
C LYS A 65 11.03 2.91 -6.53
N VAL A 66 10.89 3.24 -5.25
CA VAL A 66 9.59 3.52 -4.61
C VAL A 66 9.38 5.02 -4.57
N LEU A 67 8.21 5.48 -4.99
CA LEU A 67 7.80 6.87 -4.94
C LEU A 67 6.47 6.94 -4.21
N HIS A 68 6.46 7.58 -3.04
CA HIS A 68 5.22 7.82 -2.30
C HIS A 68 4.97 9.32 -2.23
N LYS A 69 3.85 9.78 -2.77
CA LYS A 69 3.55 11.21 -2.90
C LYS A 69 2.11 11.52 -2.52
N LYS A 70 1.92 12.72 -1.97
CA LYS A 70 0.60 13.32 -1.78
C LYS A 70 0.10 13.77 -3.15
N GLU A 71 -1.07 13.32 -3.55
CA GLU A 71 -1.69 13.81 -4.78
C GLU A 71 -2.45 15.10 -4.51
N ALA A 72 -2.32 16.05 -5.43
CA ALA A 72 -3.13 17.25 -5.41
C ALA A 72 -4.52 16.90 -5.99
N ASN A 73 -5.51 16.71 -5.12
CA ASN A 73 -6.90 16.58 -5.52
C ASN A 73 -7.74 17.60 -4.75
N GLU A 74 -8.35 18.54 -5.48
CA GLU A 74 -9.19 19.60 -4.90
C GLU A 74 -10.41 19.06 -4.14
N GLN A 75 -10.88 17.87 -4.50
CA GLN A 75 -12.06 17.23 -3.90
C GLN A 75 -11.72 16.24 -2.77
N ARG A 76 -10.47 15.78 -2.68
CA ARG A 76 -10.04 14.76 -1.71
C ARG A 76 -8.78 15.21 -0.99
N LYS A 77 -8.95 15.79 0.21
CA LYS A 77 -7.82 16.12 1.08
C LYS A 77 -7.19 14.83 1.61
N GLY A 78 -5.85 14.78 1.62
CA GLY A 78 -5.10 13.69 2.27
C GLY A 78 -5.03 12.40 1.46
N TYR A 79 -4.98 12.52 0.13
CA TYR A 79 -4.84 11.38 -0.77
C TYR A 79 -3.38 11.18 -1.19
N TYR A 80 -2.94 9.92 -1.23
CA TYR A 80 -1.56 9.57 -1.53
C TYR A 80 -1.52 8.47 -2.58
N SER A 81 -0.49 8.49 -3.41
CA SER A 81 -0.18 7.39 -4.32
C SER A 81 1.20 6.85 -4.04
N THR A 82 1.35 5.54 -4.26
CA THR A 82 2.65 4.87 -4.20
C THR A 82 2.93 4.20 -5.52
N SER A 83 4.03 4.56 -6.16
CA SER A 83 4.50 3.96 -7.41
C SER A 83 5.79 3.19 -7.20
N LEU A 84 5.86 1.99 -7.78
CA LEU A 84 7.06 1.16 -7.85
C LEU A 84 7.55 1.12 -9.30
N ILE A 85 8.82 1.45 -9.51
CA ILE A 85 9.47 1.46 -10.82
C ILE A 85 10.58 0.41 -10.81
N ASN A 86 10.46 -0.63 -11.63
CA ASN A 86 11.52 -1.61 -11.77
C ASN A 86 12.68 -1.03 -12.60
N LEU A 87 13.82 -0.79 -11.95
CA LEU A 87 15.01 -0.22 -12.58
C LEU A 87 16.01 -1.30 -13.05
N CYS A 88 15.78 -2.56 -12.70
CA CYS A 88 16.69 -3.65 -13.06
C CYS A 88 16.25 -4.35 -14.35
N GLN A 89 17.16 -5.13 -14.95
CA GLN A 89 16.92 -5.90 -16.17
C GLN A 89 16.19 -7.24 -15.90
N LYS A 90 15.82 -7.50 -14.65
CA LYS A 90 15.12 -8.72 -14.23
C LYS A 90 13.70 -8.39 -13.81
N GLN A 91 12.80 -9.36 -13.91
CA GLN A 91 11.48 -9.23 -13.31
C GLN A 91 11.59 -9.22 -11.78
N ILE A 92 10.74 -8.42 -11.12
CA ILE A 92 10.68 -8.29 -9.66
C ILE A 92 9.29 -8.67 -9.18
N ARG A 93 9.20 -9.42 -8.08
CA ARG A 93 7.95 -9.70 -7.38
C ARG A 93 8.02 -9.25 -5.94
N VAL A 94 6.98 -8.57 -5.48
CA VAL A 94 6.80 -8.23 -4.07
C VAL A 94 6.22 -9.43 -3.34
N LYS A 95 6.90 -9.87 -2.26
CA LYS A 95 6.46 -10.98 -1.40
C LYS A 95 5.54 -10.50 -0.29
N LYS A 96 5.87 -9.35 0.29
CA LYS A 96 5.14 -8.70 1.37
C LYS A 96 5.54 -7.22 1.44
N PHE A 97 4.70 -6.39 2.03
CA PHE A 97 4.97 -4.96 2.19
C PHE A 97 4.22 -4.40 3.41
N ALA A 98 4.66 -3.26 3.91
CA ALA A 98 4.01 -2.60 5.04
C ALA A 98 4.36 -1.11 5.14
N GLY A 99 3.47 -0.38 5.81
CA GLY A 99 3.74 0.97 6.28
C GLY A 99 4.44 0.93 7.64
N TYR A 100 5.36 1.85 7.83
CA TYR A 100 6.09 2.06 9.08
C TYR A 100 5.90 3.51 9.52
N SER A 101 5.81 3.73 10.83
CA SER A 101 5.75 5.07 11.42
C SER A 101 6.99 5.32 12.27
N GLN A 102 7.44 6.57 12.31
CA GLN A 102 8.60 6.94 13.09
C GLN A 102 8.25 7.06 14.59
N HIS A 103 8.89 6.25 15.43
CA HIS A 103 8.80 6.30 16.89
C HIS A 103 10.20 6.37 17.50
N TYR A 104 10.50 7.43 18.25
CA TYR A 104 11.80 7.64 18.91
C TYR A 104 13.01 7.50 17.96
N GLY A 105 12.87 7.96 16.71
CA GLY A 105 13.93 7.89 15.70
C GLY A 105 14.02 6.57 14.94
N MET A 106 13.18 5.58 15.26
CA MET A 106 13.13 4.28 14.58
C MET A 106 11.84 4.14 13.78
N TYR A 107 11.91 3.49 12.62
CA TYR A 107 10.71 3.12 11.86
C TYR A 107 10.16 1.80 12.37
N VAL A 108 8.94 1.83 12.90
CA VAL A 108 8.24 0.67 13.46
C VAL A 108 7.03 0.35 12.59
N LEU A 109 6.81 -0.94 12.35
CA LEU A 109 5.67 -1.46 11.61
C LEU A 109 4.36 -0.84 12.15
N SER A 110 3.60 -0.21 11.27
CA SER A 110 2.39 0.55 11.61
C SER A 110 1.38 0.41 10.48
N THR A 111 0.63 -0.70 10.52
CA THR A 111 -0.44 -1.02 9.56
C THR A 111 -1.73 -1.28 10.31
N ILE A 112 -2.87 -1.16 9.62
CA ILE A 112 -4.19 -1.47 10.20
C ILE A 112 -4.30 -2.93 10.68
N THR A 113 -3.50 -3.82 10.09
CA THR A 113 -3.49 -5.25 10.40
C THR A 113 -2.55 -5.59 11.55
N GLY A 114 -1.69 -4.66 11.97
CA GLY A 114 -0.58 -4.93 12.90
C GLY A 114 0.54 -5.80 12.29
N GLY A 115 0.43 -6.15 11.01
CA GLY A 115 1.29 -7.09 10.30
C GLY A 115 1.67 -6.62 8.89
N TYR A 116 2.30 -7.51 8.13
CA TYR A 116 2.59 -7.29 6.72
C TYR A 116 1.35 -7.51 5.85
N PHE A 117 1.22 -6.72 4.79
CA PHE A 117 0.35 -7.05 3.66
C PHE A 117 1.03 -8.09 2.77
N THR A 118 0.21 -8.95 2.17
CA THR A 118 0.66 -10.11 1.39
C THR A 118 0.97 -9.75 -0.06
N ALA A 119 1.59 -10.68 -0.79
CA ALA A 119 1.72 -10.58 -2.24
C ALA A 119 0.36 -10.48 -2.96
N GLN A 120 -0.71 -11.05 -2.40
CA GLN A 120 -2.05 -10.92 -2.96
C GLN A 120 -2.58 -9.49 -2.81
N ASN A 121 -2.50 -8.92 -1.60
CA ASN A 121 -2.88 -7.52 -1.39
C ASN A 121 -2.10 -6.59 -2.33
N PHE A 122 -0.80 -6.87 -2.55
CA PHE A 122 0.00 -6.10 -3.48
C PHE A 122 -0.57 -6.15 -4.91
N ARG A 123 -0.92 -7.34 -5.43
CA ARG A 123 -1.49 -7.44 -6.77
C ARG A 123 -2.80 -6.67 -6.91
N GLU A 124 -3.66 -6.80 -5.91
CA GLU A 124 -4.97 -6.13 -5.88
C GLU A 124 -4.83 -4.61 -5.84
N TRP A 125 -3.93 -4.08 -5.00
CA TRP A 125 -3.79 -2.64 -4.80
C TRP A 125 -3.05 -1.95 -5.95
N TYR A 126 -2.10 -2.65 -6.58
CA TYR A 126 -1.27 -2.11 -7.65
C TYR A 126 -1.77 -2.48 -9.07
N GLY A 127 -2.86 -3.24 -9.17
CA GLY A 127 -3.48 -3.61 -10.44
C GLY A 127 -2.61 -4.52 -11.31
N LEU A 128 -1.98 -5.53 -10.69
CA LEU A 128 -1.14 -6.51 -11.39
C LEU A 128 -1.90 -7.79 -11.76
N ASP A 129 -1.46 -8.43 -12.84
CA ASP A 129 -1.92 -9.77 -13.25
C ASP A 129 -1.56 -10.84 -12.20
N GLU A 130 -2.14 -12.04 -12.32
CA GLU A 130 -2.04 -13.12 -11.32
C GLU A 130 -0.62 -13.51 -10.93
N ASP A 131 0.37 -13.39 -11.84
CA ASP A 131 1.75 -13.77 -11.59
C ASP A 131 2.50 -12.79 -10.66
N GLY A 132 2.00 -11.55 -10.53
CA GLY A 132 2.53 -10.49 -9.68
C GLY A 132 3.91 -9.97 -10.08
N TRP A 133 4.38 -10.23 -11.30
CA TRP A 133 5.70 -9.78 -11.77
C TRP A 133 5.65 -8.35 -12.30
N ILE A 134 6.58 -7.52 -11.82
CA ILE A 134 6.87 -6.19 -12.35
C ILE A 134 8.00 -6.35 -13.37
N LYS A 135 7.70 -6.12 -14.65
CA LYS A 135 8.65 -6.24 -15.76
C LYS A 135 9.73 -5.14 -15.70
N PRO A 136 10.92 -5.37 -16.29
CA PRO A 136 11.94 -4.32 -16.42
C PRO A 136 11.36 -3.02 -17.00
N GLY A 137 11.60 -1.89 -16.33
CA GLY A 137 11.10 -0.57 -16.71
C GLY A 137 9.62 -0.32 -16.45
N GLN A 138 8.85 -1.32 -16.01
CA GLN A 138 7.43 -1.15 -15.70
C GLN A 138 7.24 -0.31 -14.44
N ILE A 139 6.15 0.47 -14.45
CA ILE A 139 5.65 1.23 -13.31
C ILE A 139 4.32 0.64 -12.90
N VAL A 140 4.16 0.35 -11.61
CA VAL A 140 2.88 -0.04 -11.01
C VAL A 140 2.56 0.94 -9.89
N THR A 141 1.28 1.29 -9.76
CA THR A 141 0.85 2.37 -8.86
C THR A 141 -0.39 1.97 -8.09
N ASP A 142 -0.28 1.97 -6.76
CA ASP A 142 -1.45 2.09 -5.90
C ASP A 142 -1.86 3.55 -5.86
N GLN A 143 -3.01 3.83 -6.47
CA GLN A 143 -3.55 5.17 -6.57
C GLN A 143 -4.12 5.63 -5.23
N ASN A 144 -4.67 4.75 -4.39
CA ASN A 144 -5.43 5.10 -3.18
C ASN A 144 -4.69 4.70 -1.91
N ASN A 145 -3.42 5.09 -1.80
CA ASN A 145 -2.60 4.68 -0.66
C ASN A 145 -2.85 5.55 0.58
N TYR A 146 -2.61 4.97 1.75
CA TYR A 146 -2.63 5.65 3.04
C TYR A 146 -1.27 6.28 3.35
N SER A 147 -1.30 7.46 3.98
CA SER A 147 -0.14 8.01 4.68
C SER A 147 -0.56 8.68 5.97
N GLY A 148 0.15 8.35 7.05
CA GLY A 148 0.20 9.14 8.27
C GLY A 148 1.28 10.23 8.20
N SER A 149 1.44 11.01 9.28
CA SER A 149 2.61 11.87 9.44
C SER A 149 3.87 11.02 9.57
N LYS A 150 4.85 11.23 8.67
CA LYS A 150 6.12 10.48 8.63
C LYS A 150 5.94 8.96 8.44
N CYS A 151 5.15 8.60 7.43
CA CYS A 151 4.98 7.22 6.99
C CYS A 151 6.12 6.79 6.07
N TYR A 152 6.58 5.55 6.21
CA TYR A 152 7.58 4.93 5.36
C TYR A 152 7.04 3.61 4.82
N TRP A 153 6.93 3.48 3.49
CA TRP A 153 6.46 2.25 2.86
C TRP A 153 7.65 1.36 2.48
N VAL A 154 7.61 0.10 2.88
CA VAL A 154 8.69 -0.88 2.69
C VAL A 154 8.17 -2.12 1.99
N TYR A 155 8.92 -2.60 1.00
CA TYR A 155 8.58 -3.71 0.13
C TYR A 155 9.70 -4.76 0.15
N PHE A 156 9.33 -5.99 0.47
CA PHE A 156 10.23 -7.13 0.48
C PHE A 156 10.07 -7.86 -0.85
N CYS A 157 11.14 -7.91 -1.62
CA CYS A 157 11.10 -8.26 -3.03
C CYS A 157 12.00 -9.46 -3.34
N VAL A 158 11.70 -10.11 -4.46
CA VAL A 158 12.55 -11.15 -5.06
C VAL A 158 12.64 -10.94 -6.57
N THR A 159 13.82 -11.10 -7.15
CA THR A 159 13.98 -11.10 -8.61
C THR A 159 13.66 -12.48 -9.20
N GLU A 160 13.45 -12.57 -10.51
CA GLU A 160 13.25 -13.87 -11.18
C GLU A 160 14.44 -14.85 -11.03
N SER A 161 15.63 -14.34 -10.71
CA SER A 161 16.80 -15.17 -10.40
C SER A 161 16.89 -15.59 -8.92
N GLY A 162 15.88 -15.28 -8.11
CA GLY A 162 15.83 -15.60 -6.68
C GLY A 162 16.59 -14.65 -5.75
N LYS A 163 17.10 -13.50 -6.23
CA LYS A 163 17.77 -12.53 -5.36
C LYS A 163 16.71 -11.80 -4.53
N GLU A 164 16.78 -11.90 -3.22
CA GLU A 164 15.94 -11.13 -2.29
C GLU A 164 16.55 -9.76 -1.99
N PHE A 165 15.70 -8.76 -1.80
CA PHE A 165 16.10 -7.41 -1.39
C PHE A 165 14.90 -6.65 -0.78
N VAL A 166 15.17 -5.52 -0.14
CA VAL A 166 14.15 -4.65 0.45
C VAL A 166 14.30 -3.25 -0.11
N ALA A 167 13.19 -2.65 -0.53
CA ALA A 167 13.15 -1.29 -1.06
C ALA A 167 12.03 -0.50 -0.38
N GLY A 168 12.11 0.83 -0.38
CA GLY A 168 11.10 1.65 0.26
C GLY A 168 11.34 3.13 0.10
N ALA A 169 10.34 3.92 0.50
CA ALA A 169 10.42 5.37 0.48
C ALA A 169 9.64 5.98 1.64
N GLU A 170 10.18 7.09 2.15
CA GLU A 170 9.50 7.95 3.10
C GLU A 170 8.54 8.89 2.36
N PHE A 171 7.38 9.13 2.96
CA PHE A 171 6.62 10.35 2.65
C PHE A 171 7.31 11.55 3.32
N ILE A 172 8.02 12.35 2.54
CA ILE A 172 8.50 13.65 3.00
C ILE A 172 7.52 14.70 2.47
N GLU A 173 6.71 15.28 3.36
CA GLU A 173 5.96 16.49 3.02
C GLU A 173 6.98 17.60 2.77
N ILE A 174 7.21 17.92 1.49
CA ILE A 174 8.06 19.05 1.12
C ILE A 174 7.31 20.30 1.60
N ASN A 175 7.73 20.84 2.74
CA ASN A 175 7.24 22.13 3.19
C ASN A 175 7.60 23.15 2.10
N PRO A 176 6.62 23.94 1.61
CA PRO A 176 6.93 24.94 0.61
C PRO A 176 7.96 25.92 1.17
N TRP A 177 9.01 26.19 0.39
CA TRP A 177 10.13 27.08 0.73
C TRP A 177 9.72 28.50 1.17
N TRP A 178 8.46 28.91 0.90
CA TRP A 178 7.88 30.18 1.31
C TRP A 178 7.31 30.21 2.73
N LYS A 179 7.30 29.09 3.48
CA LYS A 179 6.87 29.07 4.90
C LYS A 179 7.99 29.39 5.91
N PHE A 180 9.18 29.75 5.43
CA PHE A 180 10.34 30.09 6.25
C PHE A 180 10.77 31.56 6.15
N TRP A 181 9.89 32.45 5.65
CA TRP A 181 10.11 33.90 5.57
C TRP A 181 8.92 34.65 6.15
#